data_AF-A0A814QGX5-F1
#
_entry.id   AF-A0A814QGX5-F1
#
_cell.length_a   1.000
_cell.length_b   1.000
_cell.length_c   1.000
_cell.angle_alpha   90.00
_cell.angle_beta   90.00
_cell.angle_gamma   90.00
#
_symmetry.space_group_name_H-M   'P 1'
#
loop_
_entity.id
_entity.type
_entity.pdbx_description
1 polymer ?
#
loop_
_entity_poly.entity_id
_entity_poly.type
_entity_poly.pdbx_seq_one_letter_code
_entity_poly.pdbx_strand_id
1 'polypeptide(L)'
;MSFDSKYQSNFQDVLFDAYRSYEPTKIVHYLVRLVKSINRALARLYVKDEELELAKARLLLYHMCRLSLKEGLELLGIEALTRI
;
A
#
# COMPACT_ATOMS: atom_id res chain seq x y z
N MET A 1 8.57 -4.93 -27.87
CA MET A 1 8.55 -5.63 -26.57
C MET A 1 7.48 -4.99 -25.70
N SER A 2 6.23 -5.38 -25.93
CA SER A 2 5.09 -4.93 -25.12
C SER A 2 5.00 -5.87 -23.93
N PHE A 3 5.38 -5.39 -22.75
CA PHE A 3 5.08 -6.10 -21.51
C PHE A 3 3.59 -5.88 -21.23
N ASP A 4 2.80 -6.92 -21.45
CA ASP A 4 1.42 -7.02 -20.98
C ASP A 4 1.42 -6.85 -19.45
N SER A 5 1.16 -5.62 -19.02
CA SER A 5 1.09 -5.18 -17.63
C SER A 5 -0.23 -5.64 -17.00
N LYS A 6 -0.36 -6.95 -16.83
CA LYS A 6 -1.37 -7.57 -15.97
C LYS A 6 -0.75 -8.08 -14.66
N TYR A 7 0.45 -7.60 -14.35
CA TYR A 7 1.13 -7.85 -13.08
C TYR A 7 0.86 -6.66 -12.17
N GLN A 8 0.31 -6.98 -11.00
CA GLN A 8 -0.02 -6.06 -9.93
C GLN A 8 1.18 -5.14 -9.65
N SER A 9 1.16 -3.93 -10.22
CA SER A 9 2.27 -2.98 -10.11
C SER A 9 2.59 -2.75 -8.64
N ASN A 10 3.82 -3.09 -8.27
CA ASN A 10 4.29 -2.88 -6.91
C ASN A 10 4.48 -1.36 -6.69
N PHE A 11 4.63 -0.93 -5.45
CA PHE A 11 4.75 0.50 -5.14
C PHE A 11 5.91 1.17 -5.90
N GLN A 12 7.03 0.45 -6.09
CA GLN A 12 8.22 0.95 -6.79
C GLN A 12 7.95 1.21 -8.27
N ASP A 13 7.22 0.33 -8.95
CA ASP A 13 6.86 0.51 -10.36
C ASP A 13 6.00 1.78 -10.55
N VAL A 14 5.05 2.01 -9.64
CA VAL A 14 4.19 3.20 -9.66
C VAL A 14 5.00 4.46 -9.41
N LEU A 15 5.96 4.43 -8.48
CA LEU A 15 6.86 5.56 -8.22
C LEU A 15 7.70 5.90 -9.45
N PHE A 16 8.30 4.89 -10.08
CA PHE A 16 9.12 5.11 -11.27
C PHE A 16 8.30 5.66 -12.44
N ASP A 17 7.09 5.14 -12.64
CA ASP A 17 6.19 5.63 -13.68
C ASP A 17 5.69 7.06 -13.40
N ALA A 18 5.35 7.38 -12.14
CA ALA A 18 4.97 8.72 -11.71
C ALA A 18 6.10 9.73 -11.89
N TYR A 19 7.33 9.34 -11.57
CA TYR A 19 8.54 10.15 -11.79
C TYR A 19 8.77 10.41 -13.27
N ARG A 20 8.71 9.36 -14.11
CA ARG A 20 8.97 9.47 -15.55
C ARG A 20 7.93 10.31 -16.28
N SER A 21 6.65 10.21 -15.89
CA SER A 21 5.57 10.96 -16.53
C SER A 21 5.31 12.32 -15.90
N TYR A 22 5.98 12.67 -14.79
CA TYR A 22 5.67 13.86 -13.98
C TYR A 22 4.19 13.90 -13.51
N GLU A 23 3.61 12.73 -13.19
CA GLU A 23 2.22 12.62 -12.76
C GLU A 23 2.10 12.04 -11.34
N PRO A 24 2.12 12.89 -10.29
CA PRO A 24 1.97 12.43 -8.91
C PRO A 24 0.58 11.82 -8.62
N THR A 25 -0.42 12.10 -9.45
CA THR A 25 -1.75 11.50 -9.39
C THR A 25 -1.72 9.97 -9.47
N LYS A 26 -0.70 9.39 -10.13
CA LYS A 26 -0.49 7.94 -10.17
C LYS A 26 -0.22 7.36 -8.78
N ILE A 27 0.56 8.06 -7.95
CA ILE A 27 0.83 7.69 -6.56
C ILE A 27 -0.47 7.75 -5.76
N VAL A 28 -1.25 8.83 -5.90
CA VAL A 28 -2.55 9.00 -5.23
C VAL A 28 -3.48 7.83 -5.57
N HIS A 29 -3.63 7.48 -6.85
CA HIS A 29 -4.47 6.37 -7.28
C HIS A 29 -4.02 5.04 -6.70
N TYR A 30 -2.71 4.79 -6.63
CA TYR A 30 -2.18 3.60 -5.98
C TYR A 30 -2.51 3.57 -4.49
N LEU A 31 -2.27 4.67 -3.76
CA LEU A 31 -2.56 4.75 -2.32
C LEU A 31 -4.05 4.53 -2.01
N VAL A 32 -4.95 5.14 -2.79
CA VAL A 32 -6.40 4.95 -2.64
C VAL A 32 -6.78 3.49 -2.88
N ARG A 33 -6.18 2.81 -3.87
CA ARG A 33 -6.41 1.37 -4.11
C ARG A 33 -5.85 0.50 -2.98
N LEU A 34 -4.67 0.85 -2.47
CA LEU A 34 -4.03 0.16 -1.35
C LEU A 34 -4.91 0.23 -0.09
N VAL A 35 -5.36 1.43 0.30
CA VAL A 35 -6.26 1.63 1.43
C VAL A 35 -7.57 0.85 1.28
N LYS A 36 -8.19 0.88 0.09
CA LYS A 36 -9.41 0.08 -0.18
C LYS A 36 -9.18 -1.42 0.01
N SER A 37 -8.02 -1.93 -0.40
CA SER A 37 -7.67 -3.35 -0.20
C SER A 37 -7.40 -3.68 1.26
N ILE A 38 -6.69 -2.82 1.99
CA ILE A 38 -6.44 -2.96 3.42
C ILE A 38 -7.76 -2.96 4.20
N ASN A 39 -8.68 -2.04 3.91
CA ASN A 39 -9.97 -1.97 4.58
C ASN A 39 -10.79 -3.26 4.38
N ARG A 40 -10.79 -3.83 3.16
CA ARG A 40 -11.42 -5.14 2.91
C ARG A 40 -10.74 -6.27 3.67
N ALA A 41 -9.41 -6.23 3.76
CA ALA A 41 -8.65 -7.23 4.51
C ALA A 41 -8.93 -7.13 6.01
N LEU A 42 -8.92 -5.93 6.60
CA LEU A 42 -9.23 -5.70 8.02
C LEU A 42 -10.61 -6.22 8.44
N ALA A 43 -11.59 -6.18 7.53
CA ALA A 43 -12.92 -6.72 7.78
C ALA A 43 -12.99 -8.27 7.85
N ARG A 44 -11.91 -8.97 7.48
CA ARG A 44 -11.90 -10.45 7.32
C ARG A 44 -10.71 -11.15 7.96
N LEU A 45 -9.54 -10.50 8.02
CA LEU A 45 -8.27 -11.07 8.47
C LEU A 45 -7.93 -10.50 9.84
N TYR A 46 -8.61 -11.00 10.87
CA TYR A 46 -8.35 -10.58 12.24
C TYR A 46 -6.92 -10.96 12.66
N VAL A 47 -6.29 -10.14 13.49
CA VAL A 47 -4.96 -10.46 14.06
C VAL A 47 -5.09 -10.98 15.49
N LYS A 48 -6.11 -10.50 16.21
CA LYS A 48 -6.39 -10.93 17.59
C LYS A 48 -7.04 -12.31 17.58
N ASP A 49 -6.75 -13.07 18.63
CA ASP A 49 -7.37 -14.37 18.92
C ASP A 49 -7.14 -15.44 17.84
N GLU A 50 -6.06 -15.28 17.07
CA GLU A 50 -5.64 -16.19 16.01
C GLU A 50 -4.35 -16.93 16.40
N GLU A 51 -4.06 -18.02 15.68
CA GLU A 51 -2.81 -18.78 15.83
C GLU A 51 -1.59 -17.86 15.62
N LEU A 52 -0.53 -18.07 16.42
CA LEU A 52 0.58 -17.12 16.53
C LEU A 52 1.28 -16.85 15.18
N GLU A 53 1.58 -17.87 14.39
CA GLU A 53 2.24 -17.70 13.11
C GLU A 53 1.33 -16.99 12.10
N LEU A 54 0.04 -17.34 12.08
CA LEU A 54 -0.97 -16.66 11.26
C LEU A 54 -1.14 -15.18 11.65
N ALA A 55 -1.19 -14.89 12.96
CA ALA A 55 -1.28 -13.54 13.49
C ALA A 55 -0.05 -12.70 13.12
N LYS A 56 1.16 -13.26 13.23
CA LYS A 56 2.42 -12.61 12.81
C LYS A 56 2.40 -12.28 11.31
N ALA A 57 2.00 -13.23 10.47
CA ALA A 57 1.93 -13.02 9.02
C ALA A 57 0.95 -11.89 8.66
N ARG A 58 -0.24 -11.87 9.28
CA ARG A 58 -1.23 -10.80 9.08
C ARG A 58 -0.73 -9.46 9.60
N LEU A 59 -0.10 -9.43 10.77
CA LEU A 59 0.48 -8.21 11.34
C LEU A 59 1.58 -7.64 10.44
N LEU A 60 2.45 -8.50 9.90
CA LEU A 60 3.50 -8.10 8.96
C LEU A 60 2.89 -7.50 7.70
N LEU A 61 1.86 -8.12 7.13
CA LEU A 61 1.14 -7.58 5.96
C LEU A 61 0.63 -6.16 6.24
N TYR A 62 -0.07 -5.95 7.35
CA TYR A 62 -0.60 -4.63 7.72
C TYR A 62 0.51 -3.61 7.99
N HIS A 63 1.61 -4.05 8.61
CA HIS A 63 2.75 -3.18 8.87
C HIS A 63 3.39 -2.69 7.58
N MET A 64 3.64 -3.58 6.62
CA MET A 64 4.21 -3.21 5.32
C MET A 64 3.28 -2.29 4.54
N CYS A 65 1.98 -2.56 4.56
CA CYS A 65 0.97 -1.69 3.99
C CYS A 65 0.98 -0.27 4.60
N ARG A 66 1.12 -0.16 5.92
CA ARG A 66 1.21 1.13 6.64
C ARG A 66 2.47 1.89 6.25
N LEU A 67 3.61 1.20 6.10
CA LEU A 67 4.86 1.83 5.63
C LEU A 67 4.70 2.37 4.22
N SER A 68 4.20 1.58 3.27
CA SER A 68 3.97 2.06 1.90
C SER A 68 3.02 3.25 1.83
N LEU A 69 1.99 3.27 2.68
CA LEU A 69 1.07 4.40 2.77
C LEU A 69 1.78 5.65 3.31
N LYS A 70 2.58 5.50 4.37
CA LYS A 70 3.37 6.59 4.95
C LYS A 70 4.30 7.20 3.91
N GLU A 71 5.15 6.39 3.28
CA GLU A 71 6.12 6.85 2.28
C GLU A 71 5.42 7.55 1.10
N GLY A 72 4.30 6.99 0.62
CA GLY A 72 3.55 7.61 -0.46
C GLY A 72 2.90 8.94 -0.07
N LEU A 73 2.44 9.11 1.16
CA LEU A 73 1.91 10.37 1.66
C LEU A 73 3.02 11.41 1.84
N GLU A 74 4.16 11.02 2.41
CA GLU A 74 5.31 11.90 2.60
C GLU A 74 5.88 12.39 1.26
N LEU A 75 5.92 11.52 0.24
CA LEU A 75 6.28 11.90 -1.14
C LEU A 75 5.31 12.90 -1.77
N LEU A 76 4.05 12.90 -1.35
CA LEU A 76 3.05 13.87 -1.77
C LEU A 76 3.06 15.15 -0.92
N GLY A 77 3.97 15.27 0.05
CA GLY A 77 4.04 16.41 0.98
C GLY A 77 2.98 16.38 2.07
N ILE A 78 2.35 15.23 2.32
CA ILE A 78 1.33 15.04 3.35
C ILE A 78 1.95 14.29 4.54
N GLU A 79 1.88 14.87 5.73
CA GLU A 79 2.34 14.20 6.94
C GLU A 79 1.40 13.03 7.29
N ALA A 80 1.97 11.83 7.40
CA ALA A 80 1.20 10.65 7.75
C ALA A 80 0.92 10.61 9.27
N LEU A 81 -0.33 10.81 9.65
CA LEU A 81 -0.75 10.73 11.05
C LEU A 81 -0.56 9.30 11.59
N THR A 82 0.07 9.20 12.76
CA THR A 82 0.32 7.93 13.46
C THR A 82 -0.81 7.53 14.40
N ARG A 83 -1.69 8.48 14.76
CA ARG A 83 -2.88 8.28 15.59
C ARG A 83 -3.93 9.30 15.17
N ILE A 84 -5.18 8.86 15.05
CA ILE A 84 -6.37 9.70 14.83
C ILE A 84 -7.16 9.73 16.13
#